data_AF-A0A179D4L2-F1
#
_entry.id   AF-A0A179D4L2-F1
#
_cell.length_a   1.000
_cell.length_b   1.000
_cell.length_c   1.000
_cell.angle_alpha   90.00
_cell.angle_beta   90.00
_cell.angle_gamma   90.00
#
_symmetry.space_group_name_H-M   'P 1'
#
loop_
_entity.id
_entity.type
_entity.pdbx_description
1 polymer ?
#
loop_
_entity_poly.entity_id
_entity_poly.type
_entity_poly.pdbx_seq_one_letter_code
_entity_poly.pdbx_strand_id
1 'polypeptide(L)'
;MTWPSHILMGIALAKGFDLSLPWCVAGSLFPDLAEMLARRIVVRGKAVFVGLPQIAHRTYTHSLLFAGLCLLAGWGIFPIRSFFAGVLFGHLLLDALTVMGVPVVDGRHRRVTLFGGKIRTGSLAELVAVLALAFTTYAVAPAVKVGGLEDLYQQGVIDRYEYEKRKKALFDLLLWRHSGPPPSRHLPPSVERLLEEP
;
A
#
# COMPACT_ATOMS: atom_id res chain seq x y z
N MET A 1 6.42 0.14 16.15
CA MET A 1 7.85 -0.26 16.12
C MET A 1 8.65 0.87 16.75
N THR A 2 9.97 0.89 16.67
CA THR A 2 10.75 2.06 17.09
C THR A 2 10.64 3.20 16.07
N TRP A 3 10.81 4.44 16.52
CA TRP A 3 10.77 5.63 15.65
C TRP A 3 11.78 5.58 14.49
N PRO A 4 13.06 5.16 14.70
CA PRO A 4 14.00 5.00 13.60
C PRO A 4 13.51 4.04 12.52
N SER A 5 12.83 2.95 12.90
CA SER A 5 12.25 2.01 11.94
C SER A 5 11.18 2.66 11.05
N HIS A 6 10.31 3.47 11.64
CA HIS A 6 9.28 4.22 10.91
C HIS A 6 9.89 5.25 9.96
N ILE A 7 10.89 6.01 10.42
CA ILE A 7 11.62 6.98 9.60
C ILE A 7 12.31 6.30 8.43
N LEU A 8 13.03 5.21 8.67
CA LEU A 8 13.73 4.45 7.63
C LEU A 8 12.76 3.97 6.55
N MET A 9 11.61 3.44 6.96
CA MET A 9 10.57 2.98 6.03
C MET A 9 9.95 4.15 5.25
N GLY A 10 9.74 5.30 5.90
CA GLY A 10 9.29 6.52 5.24
C GLY A 10 10.28 7.03 4.18
N ILE A 11 11.59 6.95 4.45
CA ILE A 11 12.65 7.31 3.50
C ILE A 11 12.67 6.32 2.33
N ALA A 12 12.66 5.01 2.61
CA ALA A 12 12.66 3.97 1.58
C ALA A 12 11.44 4.10 0.65
N LEU A 13 10.26 4.36 1.20
CA LEU A 13 9.05 4.59 0.44
C LEU A 13 9.15 5.84 -0.43
N ALA A 14 9.62 6.95 0.14
CA ALA A 14 9.79 8.20 -0.60
C ALA A 14 10.73 8.05 -1.80
N LYS A 15 11.88 7.40 -1.58
CA LYS A 15 12.90 7.23 -2.62
C LYS A 15 12.55 6.14 -3.63
N GLY A 16 11.90 5.06 -3.21
CA GLY A 16 11.53 3.96 -4.10
C GLY A 16 10.40 4.33 -5.07
N PHE A 17 9.42 5.12 -4.61
CA PHE A 17 8.19 5.41 -5.36
C PHE A 17 8.08 6.87 -5.82
N ASP A 18 9.17 7.63 -5.78
CA ASP A 18 9.20 9.06 -6.16
C ASP A 18 8.12 9.88 -5.43
N LEU A 19 8.00 9.66 -4.12
CA LEU A 19 7.10 10.42 -3.25
C LEU A 19 7.87 11.51 -2.50
N SER A 20 7.14 12.48 -1.97
CA SER A 20 7.78 13.58 -1.25
C SER A 20 8.36 13.10 0.08
N LEU A 21 9.69 13.13 0.18
CA LEU A 21 10.45 12.76 1.37
C LEU A 21 9.93 13.40 2.68
N PRO A 22 9.76 14.73 2.79
CA PRO A 22 9.32 15.34 4.05
C PRO A 22 7.93 14.85 4.45
N TRP A 23 7.02 14.67 3.49
CA TRP A 23 5.64 14.24 3.78
C TRP A 23 5.55 12.75 4.10
N CYS A 24 6.33 11.89 3.45
CA CYS A 24 6.37 10.47 3.80
C CYS A 24 6.95 10.24 5.20
N VAL A 25 8.03 10.94 5.56
CA VAL A 25 8.61 10.84 6.91
C VAL A 25 7.63 11.41 7.94
N ALA A 26 7.02 12.57 7.68
CA ALA A 26 5.99 13.14 8.56
C ALA A 26 4.81 12.16 8.75
N GLY A 27 4.31 11.56 7.67
CA GLY A 27 3.25 10.55 7.72
C GLY A 27 3.65 9.31 8.52
N SER A 28 4.89 8.82 8.38
CA SER A 28 5.40 7.66 9.12
C SER A 28 5.48 7.88 10.63
N LEU A 29 5.57 9.14 11.08
CA LEU A 29 5.65 9.52 12.49
C LEU A 29 4.31 10.03 13.05
N PHE A 30 3.39 10.42 12.16
CA PHE A 30 2.16 11.11 12.54
C PHE A 30 1.28 10.33 13.52
N PRO A 31 1.04 9.01 13.37
CA PRO A 31 0.18 8.28 14.29
C PRO A 31 0.63 8.34 15.75
N ASP A 32 1.93 8.19 15.99
CA ASP A 32 2.55 8.28 17.32
C ASP A 32 2.53 9.73 17.85
N LEU A 33 2.89 10.70 17.01
CA LEU A 33 2.89 12.12 17.37
C LEU A 33 1.49 12.62 17.73
N ALA A 34 0.49 12.28 16.92
CA ALA A 34 -0.90 12.62 17.13
C ALA A 34 -1.42 12.01 18.45
N GLU A 35 -1.01 10.78 18.75
CA GLU A 35 -1.36 10.14 20.02
C GLU A 35 -0.69 10.84 21.21
N MET A 36 0.62 11.12 21.13
CA MET A 36 1.36 11.86 22.17
C MET A 36 0.74 13.24 22.43
N LEU A 37 0.38 13.96 21.37
CA LEU A 37 -0.25 15.27 21.46
C LEU A 37 -1.64 15.17 22.11
N ALA A 38 -2.48 14.23 21.65
CA ALA A 38 -3.81 14.01 22.22
C ALA A 38 -3.72 13.67 23.72
N ARG A 39 -2.78 12.80 24.13
CA ARG A 39 -2.52 12.50 25.55
C ARG A 39 -2.12 13.75 26.33
N ARG A 40 -1.21 14.57 25.80
CA ARG A 40 -0.74 15.80 26.47
C ARG A 40 -1.85 16.85 26.64
N ILE A 41 -2.72 17.00 25.65
CA ILE A 41 -3.85 17.93 25.70
C ILE A 41 -4.89 17.47 26.74
N VAL A 42 -5.20 16.18 26.78
CA VAL A 42 -6.19 15.60 27.72
C VAL A 42 -5.71 15.66 29.18
N VAL A 43 -4.41 15.54 29.44
CA VAL A 43 -3.85 15.56 30.81
C VAL A 43 -3.76 16.98 31.39
N ARG A 44 -3.60 18.02 30.56
CA ARG A 44 -3.37 19.41 31.02
C ARG A 44 -4.62 20.27 31.21
N GLY A 45 -5.79 19.78 30.85
CA GLY A 45 -7.05 20.45 31.09
C GLY A 45 -8.19 19.46 30.92
N LYS A 46 -9.15 19.47 31.86
CA LYS A 46 -10.39 18.66 31.85
C LYS A 46 -10.78 18.27 30.43
N ALA A 47 -10.93 16.96 30.18
CA ALA A 47 -11.25 16.35 28.89
C ALA A 47 -12.17 17.25 28.04
N VAL A 48 -11.59 17.95 27.07
CA VAL A 48 -12.31 18.92 26.21
C VAL A 48 -13.43 18.22 25.42
N PHE A 49 -13.35 16.90 25.27
CA PHE A 49 -14.42 16.05 24.76
C PHE A 49 -14.89 15.08 25.86
N VAL A 50 -15.95 15.48 26.57
CA VAL A 50 -16.73 14.61 27.45
C VAL A 50 -17.38 13.53 26.58
N GLY A 51 -16.72 12.38 26.45
CA GLY A 51 -17.24 11.24 25.67
C GLY A 51 -16.21 10.41 24.91
N LEU A 52 -14.95 10.84 24.81
CA LEU A 52 -13.90 9.96 24.31
C LEU A 52 -13.50 8.99 25.45
N PRO A 53 -13.77 7.67 25.33
CA PRO A 53 -13.21 6.70 26.28
C PRO A 53 -11.70 6.90 26.31
N GLN A 54 -11.07 6.68 27.47
CA GLN A 54 -9.61 6.76 27.67
C GLN A 54 -8.89 6.49 26.36
N ILE A 55 -8.13 7.46 25.84
CA ILE A 55 -7.40 7.31 24.57
C ILE A 55 -6.40 6.18 24.76
N ALA A 56 -6.89 4.97 24.55
CA ALA A 56 -6.15 3.74 24.60
C ALA A 56 -5.17 3.83 23.43
N HIS A 57 -3.93 3.42 23.71
CA HIS A 57 -2.85 3.45 22.74
C HIS A 57 -3.32 2.79 21.44
N ARG A 58 -3.16 3.46 20.30
CA ARG A 58 -3.48 2.92 18.96
C ARG A 58 -4.96 2.64 18.72
N THR A 59 -5.78 3.67 18.84
CA THR A 59 -7.18 3.67 18.38
C THR A 59 -7.28 4.48 17.09
N TYR A 60 -7.81 5.72 17.16
CA TYR A 60 -8.13 6.58 16.01
C TYR A 60 -6.96 6.89 15.08
N THR A 61 -5.77 7.12 15.64
CA THR A 61 -4.60 7.48 14.84
C THR A 61 -3.99 6.29 14.09
N HIS A 62 -4.40 5.06 14.42
CA HIS A 62 -3.84 3.81 13.87
C HIS A 62 -4.87 3.01 13.07
N SER A 63 -5.98 3.62 12.68
CA SER A 63 -7.04 2.95 11.91
C SER A 63 -6.59 2.64 10.49
N LEU A 64 -6.49 1.35 10.15
CA LEU A 64 -6.14 0.89 8.80
C LEU A 64 -7.15 1.37 7.76
N LEU A 65 -8.45 1.28 8.08
CA LEU A 65 -9.51 1.71 7.19
C LEU A 65 -9.43 3.21 6.92
N PHE A 66 -9.25 4.02 7.97
CA PHE A 66 -9.18 5.48 7.81
C PHE A 66 -7.98 5.90 6.95
N ALA A 67 -6.78 5.40 7.28
CA ALA A 67 -5.58 5.71 6.52
C ALA A 67 -5.68 5.25 5.05
N GLY A 68 -6.26 4.07 4.82
CA GLY A 68 -6.50 3.54 3.47
C GLY A 68 -7.47 4.40 2.66
N LEU A 69 -8.61 4.80 3.25
CA LEU A 69 -9.57 5.67 2.58
C LEU A 69 -9.00 7.05 2.26
N CYS A 70 -8.25 7.65 3.18
CA CYS A 70 -7.57 8.93 2.93
C CYS A 70 -6.50 8.82 1.84
N LEU A 71 -5.75 7.72 1.77
CA LEU A 71 -4.80 7.49 0.69
C LEU A 71 -5.50 7.36 -0.67
N LEU A 72 -6.59 6.60 -0.73
CA LEU A 72 -7.36 6.41 -1.97
C LEU A 72 -7.99 7.72 -2.44
N ALA A 73 -8.66 8.44 -1.54
CA ALA A 73 -9.25 9.74 -1.86
C ALA A 73 -8.18 10.79 -2.23
N GLY A 74 -7.00 10.71 -1.60
CA GLY A 74 -5.88 11.63 -1.83
C GLY A 74 -4.91 11.20 -2.93
N TRP A 75 -5.19 10.14 -3.69
CA TRP A 75 -4.20 9.53 -4.60
C TRP A 75 -3.67 10.51 -5.66
N GLY A 76 -4.51 11.39 -6.18
CA GLY A 76 -4.11 12.43 -7.15
C GLY A 76 -3.63 13.74 -6.53
N ILE A 77 -3.65 13.87 -5.20
CA ILE A 77 -3.51 15.16 -4.52
C ILE A 77 -2.16 15.22 -3.80
N PHE A 78 -1.29 16.10 -4.27
CA PHE A 78 -0.07 16.46 -3.55
C PHE A 78 -0.40 17.46 -2.42
N PRO A 79 0.11 17.30 -1.18
CA PRO A 79 1.01 16.25 -0.70
C PRO A 79 0.31 15.05 -0.04
N ILE A 80 -1.03 15.03 -0.04
CA ILE A 80 -1.88 14.06 0.67
C ILE A 80 -1.49 12.61 0.35
N ARG A 81 -1.25 12.28 -0.92
CA ARG A 81 -0.78 10.94 -1.32
C ARG A 81 0.47 10.53 -0.55
N SER A 82 1.51 11.38 -0.56
CA SER A 82 2.81 11.08 0.05
C SER A 82 2.70 10.92 1.56
N PHE A 83 1.89 11.77 2.19
CA PHE A 83 1.64 11.72 3.62
C PHE A 83 0.93 10.43 4.05
N PHE A 84 -0.21 10.10 3.44
CA PHE A 84 -0.96 8.91 3.81
C PHE A 84 -0.30 7.60 3.36
N ALA A 85 0.51 7.63 2.30
CA ALA A 85 1.39 6.51 1.97
C ALA A 85 2.43 6.28 3.09
N GLY A 86 3.00 7.35 3.64
CA GLY A 86 3.86 7.29 4.82
C GLY A 86 3.16 6.75 6.06
N VAL A 87 1.91 7.16 6.32
CA VAL A 87 1.09 6.61 7.42
C VAL A 87 0.86 5.11 7.21
N LEU A 88 0.37 4.70 6.04
CA LEU A 88 -0.07 3.33 5.80
C LEU A 88 1.12 2.36 5.74
N PHE A 89 2.15 2.67 4.94
CA PHE A 89 3.26 1.77 4.69
C PHE A 89 4.48 2.05 5.58
N GLY A 90 4.70 3.29 5.99
CA GLY A 90 5.77 3.67 6.91
C GLY A 90 5.44 3.43 8.38
N HIS A 91 4.15 3.44 8.76
CA HIS A 91 3.72 3.25 10.14
C HIS A 91 2.90 1.97 10.34
N LEU A 92 1.70 1.90 9.73
CA LEU A 92 0.75 0.82 10.02
C LEU A 92 1.24 -0.54 9.54
N LEU A 93 1.84 -0.63 8.35
CA LEU A 93 2.41 -1.90 7.87
C LEU A 93 3.44 -2.47 8.83
N LEU A 94 4.33 -1.62 9.36
CA LEU A 94 5.35 -2.01 10.34
C LEU A 94 4.72 -2.47 11.65
N ASP A 95 3.72 -1.75 12.13
CA ASP A 95 3.01 -2.11 13.36
C ASP A 95 2.21 -3.41 13.22
N ALA A 96 1.72 -3.72 12.02
CA ALA A 96 1.04 -4.98 11.76
C ALA A 96 1.99 -6.18 11.92
N LEU A 97 3.30 -6.03 11.72
CA LEU A 97 4.28 -7.09 11.96
C LEU A 97 4.50 -7.40 13.44
N THR A 98 4.08 -6.49 14.34
CA THR A 98 4.28 -6.62 15.77
C THR A 98 3.12 -7.32 16.47
N VAL A 99 3.35 -7.77 17.71
CA VAL A 99 2.35 -8.45 18.56
C VAL A 99 1.12 -7.57 18.76
N MET A 100 1.31 -6.25 18.80
CA MET A 100 0.25 -5.28 19.03
C MET A 100 -0.70 -5.14 17.84
N GLY A 101 -0.22 -5.44 16.62
CA GLY A 101 -0.96 -5.29 15.38
C GLY A 101 -1.49 -3.89 15.14
N VAL A 102 -2.37 -3.79 14.14
CA VAL A 102 -3.05 -2.55 13.75
C VAL A 102 -4.56 -2.72 13.81
N PRO A 103 -5.32 -1.78 14.41
CA PRO A 103 -6.78 -1.85 14.40
C PRO A 103 -7.33 -1.65 12.98
N VAL A 104 -8.31 -2.48 12.60
CA VAL A 104 -8.97 -2.34 11.28
C VAL A 104 -9.87 -1.11 11.25
N VAL A 105 -10.67 -0.94 12.31
CA VAL A 105 -11.61 0.16 12.53
C VAL A 105 -11.53 0.57 13.99
N ASP A 106 -11.73 1.86 14.26
CA ASP A 106 -11.62 2.42 15.59
C ASP A 106 -12.55 1.79 16.61
N GLY A 107 -12.02 1.62 17.83
CA GLY A 107 -12.78 1.21 19.01
C GLY A 107 -13.23 -0.26 19.04
N ARG A 108 -12.97 -1.07 18.00
CA ARG A 108 -13.27 -2.51 18.01
C ARG A 108 -12.00 -3.33 18.23
N HIS A 109 -12.09 -4.40 19.02
CA HIS A 109 -11.00 -5.33 19.34
C HIS A 109 -10.37 -6.08 18.14
N ARG A 110 -10.75 -5.76 16.89
CA ARG A 110 -10.25 -6.43 15.69
C ARG A 110 -8.95 -5.79 15.22
N ARG A 111 -7.85 -6.48 15.48
CA ARG A 111 -6.50 -6.09 15.08
C ARG A 111 -6.00 -7.03 13.99
N VAL A 112 -5.30 -6.49 13.00
CA VAL A 112 -4.60 -7.25 11.97
C VAL A 112 -3.15 -7.37 12.39
N THR A 113 -2.64 -8.60 12.32
CA THR A 113 -1.22 -8.89 12.43
C THR A 113 -0.76 -9.60 11.17
N LEU A 114 0.42 -9.23 10.69
CA LEU A 114 1.13 -9.93 9.64
C LEU A 114 2.05 -10.96 10.29
N PHE A 115 2.09 -12.16 9.71
CA PHE A 115 2.87 -13.30 10.22
C PHE A 115 2.60 -13.64 11.70
N GLY A 116 1.38 -13.35 12.17
CA GLY A 116 0.96 -13.60 13.56
C GLY A 116 1.59 -12.64 14.58
N GLY A 117 2.18 -11.52 14.15
CA GLY A 117 2.64 -10.47 15.06
C GLY A 117 3.83 -10.89 15.93
N LYS A 118 4.76 -11.71 15.43
CA LYS A 118 5.83 -12.27 16.28
C LYS A 118 6.97 -11.29 16.57
N ILE A 119 7.03 -10.16 15.89
CA ILE A 119 8.12 -9.20 16.04
C ILE A 119 7.91 -8.35 17.29
N ARG A 120 8.91 -8.32 18.17
CA ARG A 120 8.92 -7.47 19.35
C ARG A 120 9.63 -6.16 19.06
N THR A 121 9.09 -5.07 19.58
CA THR A 121 9.71 -3.74 19.45
C THR A 121 11.09 -3.73 20.09
N GLY A 122 12.08 -3.17 19.39
CA GLY A 122 13.48 -3.08 19.82
C GLY A 122 14.28 -4.39 19.71
N SER A 123 13.68 -5.46 19.17
CA SER A 123 14.39 -6.73 18.99
C SER A 123 15.25 -6.74 17.73
N LEU A 124 16.22 -7.64 17.67
CA LEU A 124 16.99 -7.90 16.45
C LEU A 124 16.09 -8.28 15.26
N ALA A 125 14.97 -8.97 15.53
CA ALA A 125 13.99 -9.33 14.52
C ALA A 125 13.29 -8.10 13.90
N GLU A 126 13.06 -7.04 14.69
CA GLU A 126 12.56 -5.76 14.14
C GLU A 126 13.57 -5.18 13.17
N LEU A 127 14.83 -5.07 13.58
CA LEU A 127 15.87 -4.46 12.74
C LEU A 127 16.00 -5.19 11.39
N VAL A 128 16.09 -6.53 11.42
CA VAL A 128 16.21 -7.35 10.20
C VAL A 128 14.98 -7.20 9.32
N ALA A 129 13.77 -7.28 9.89
CA ALA A 129 12.54 -7.16 9.13
C ALA A 129 12.38 -5.79 8.47
N VAL A 130 12.68 -4.71 9.21
CA VAL A 130 12.58 -3.35 8.69
C VAL A 130 13.64 -3.10 7.61
N LEU A 131 14.88 -3.56 7.80
CA LEU A 131 15.92 -3.44 6.76
C LEU A 131 15.53 -4.20 5.49
N ALA A 132 15.04 -5.42 5.63
CA ALA A 132 14.58 -6.22 4.49
C ALA A 132 13.42 -5.55 3.75
N LEU A 133 12.43 -5.02 4.49
CA LEU A 133 11.27 -4.35 3.91
C LEU A 133 11.65 -3.00 3.27
N ALA A 134 12.50 -2.22 3.92
CA ALA A 134 13.01 -0.96 3.40
C ALA A 134 13.83 -1.19 2.13
N PHE A 135 14.74 -2.17 2.12
CA PHE A 135 15.50 -2.56 0.93
C PHE A 135 14.57 -3.01 -0.20
N THR A 136 13.58 -3.85 0.11
CA THR A 136 12.61 -4.31 -0.88
C THR A 136 11.83 -3.14 -1.46
N THR A 137 11.39 -2.20 -0.63
CA THR A 137 10.59 -1.03 -1.06
C THR A 137 11.42 -0.03 -1.86
N TYR A 138 12.67 0.19 -1.47
CA TYR A 138 13.56 1.15 -2.11
C TYR A 138 14.17 0.63 -3.42
N ALA A 139 14.66 -0.61 -3.43
CA ALA A 139 15.47 -1.15 -4.53
C ALA A 139 14.72 -2.20 -5.35
N VAL A 140 14.05 -3.15 -4.70
CA VAL A 140 13.47 -4.30 -5.41
C VAL A 140 12.16 -3.94 -6.10
N ALA A 141 11.18 -3.42 -5.37
CA ALA A 141 9.85 -3.12 -5.92
C ALA A 141 9.90 -2.13 -7.09
N PRO A 142 10.73 -1.07 -7.07
CA PRO A 142 10.86 -0.17 -8.23
C PRO A 142 11.62 -0.79 -9.39
N ALA A 143 12.53 -1.75 -9.13
CA ALA A 143 13.23 -2.50 -10.17
C ALA A 143 12.35 -3.56 -10.82
N VAL A 144 11.40 -4.14 -10.07
CA VAL A 144 10.41 -5.11 -10.55
C VAL A 144 9.20 -4.39 -11.17
N LYS A 145 9.40 -3.21 -11.79
CA LYS A 145 8.37 -2.61 -12.65
C LYS A 145 8.06 -3.60 -13.78
N VAL A 146 7.06 -4.44 -13.57
CA VAL A 146 6.30 -5.06 -14.66
C VAL A 146 5.69 -3.87 -15.36
N GLY A 147 6.26 -3.52 -16.52
CA GLY A 147 5.79 -2.40 -17.30
C GLY A 147 4.28 -2.49 -17.49
N GLY A 148 3.63 -1.33 -17.69
CA GLY A 148 2.24 -1.31 -18.10
C GLY A 148 2.03 -2.18 -19.34
N LEU A 149 0.77 -2.53 -19.66
CA LEU A 149 0.48 -3.28 -20.87
C LEU A 149 1.13 -2.63 -22.12
N GLU A 150 1.19 -1.30 -22.12
CA GLU A 150 1.90 -0.49 -23.12
C GLU A 150 3.41 -0.74 -23.13
N ASP A 151 4.06 -0.72 -21.97
CA ASP A 151 5.49 -0.96 -21.86
C ASP A 151 5.85 -2.38 -22.28
N LEU A 152 5.03 -3.37 -21.94
CA LEU A 152 5.21 -4.76 -22.39
C LEU A 152 5.07 -4.90 -23.91
N TYR A 153 4.18 -4.12 -24.53
CA TYR A 153 4.04 -4.06 -25.98
C TYR A 153 5.23 -3.35 -26.63
N GLN A 154 5.67 -2.21 -26.10
CA GLN A 154 6.84 -1.46 -26.58
C GLN A 154 8.15 -2.26 -26.42
N GLN A 155 8.24 -3.10 -25.38
CA GLN A 155 9.37 -4.00 -25.17
C GLN A 155 9.31 -5.27 -26.05
N GLY A 156 8.24 -5.45 -26.85
CA GLY A 156 8.05 -6.61 -27.71
C GLY A 156 7.80 -7.92 -26.95
N VAL A 157 7.45 -7.83 -25.65
CA VAL A 157 7.15 -9.00 -24.81
C VAL A 157 5.77 -9.57 -25.16
N ILE A 158 4.83 -8.70 -25.56
CA ILE A 158 3.50 -9.08 -26.03
C ILE A 158 3.27 -8.56 -27.44
N ASP A 159 2.54 -9.32 -28.27
CA ASP A 159 2.17 -8.89 -29.61
C ASP A 159 0.97 -7.92 -29.60
N ARG A 160 0.68 -7.29 -30.75
CA ARG A 160 -0.44 -6.34 -30.88
C ARG A 160 -1.80 -6.99 -30.58
N TYR A 161 -1.96 -8.27 -30.91
CA TYR A 161 -3.20 -9.00 -30.65
C TYR A 161 -3.43 -9.21 -29.14
N GLU A 162 -2.38 -9.61 -28.43
CA GLU A 162 -2.38 -9.82 -27.00
C GLU A 162 -2.55 -8.52 -26.21
N TYR A 163 -1.93 -7.43 -26.68
CA TYR A 163 -2.16 -6.08 -26.15
C TYR A 163 -3.64 -5.67 -26.26
N GLU A 164 -4.23 -5.73 -27.45
CA GLU A 164 -5.64 -5.34 -27.65
C GLU A 164 -6.62 -6.25 -26.89
N LYS A 165 -6.35 -7.56 -26.85
CA LYS A 165 -7.16 -8.53 -26.10
C LYS A 165 -7.15 -8.23 -24.61
N ARG A 166 -5.96 -8.03 -24.02
CA ARG A 166 -5.82 -7.76 -22.57
C ARG A 166 -6.33 -6.36 -22.21
N LYS A 167 -6.15 -5.37 -23.09
CA LYS A 167 -6.73 -4.02 -22.94
C LYS A 167 -8.25 -4.06 -22.94
N LYS A 168 -8.86 -4.79 -23.88
CA LYS A 168 -10.32 -5.00 -23.93
C LYS A 168 -10.83 -5.74 -22.71
N ALA A 169 -10.16 -6.82 -22.29
CA ALA A 169 -10.53 -7.55 -21.08
C ALA A 169 -10.46 -6.68 -19.81
N LEU A 170 -9.44 -5.82 -19.71
CA LEU A 170 -9.31 -4.85 -18.62
C LEU A 170 -10.46 -3.82 -18.63
N PHE A 171 -10.83 -3.34 -19.83
CA PHE A 171 -11.92 -2.38 -20.01
C PHE A 171 -13.29 -3.00 -19.71
N ASP A 172 -13.52 -4.24 -20.14
CA ASP A 172 -14.74 -5.02 -19.86
C ASP A 172 -14.88 -5.35 -18.36
N LEU A 173 -13.77 -5.66 -17.68
CA LEU A 173 -13.70 -5.84 -16.23
C LEU A 173 -14.08 -4.55 -15.48
N LEU A 174 -13.54 -3.41 -15.90
CA LEU A 174 -13.84 -2.09 -15.33
C LEU A 174 -15.30 -1.67 -15.55
N LEU A 175 -15.92 -2.11 -16.64
CA LEU A 175 -17.32 -1.85 -16.96
C LEU A 175 -18.29 -2.92 -16.40
N TRP A 176 -17.79 -3.89 -15.63
CA TRP A 176 -18.53 -5.05 -15.11
C TRP A 176 -19.47 -5.70 -16.14
N ARG A 177 -19.05 -5.70 -17.41
CA ARG A 177 -19.82 -6.29 -18.51
C ARG A 177 -19.26 -7.70 -18.74
N HIS A 178 -20.07 -8.74 -18.53
CA HIS A 178 -19.68 -10.09 -18.91
C HIS A 178 -19.52 -10.15 -20.44
N SER A 179 -18.28 -10.20 -20.90
CA SER A 179 -17.99 -10.45 -22.31
C SER A 179 -18.29 -11.92 -22.60
N GLY A 180 -19.12 -12.15 -23.63
CA GLY A 180 -19.33 -13.48 -24.18
C GLY A 180 -18.02 -14.15 -24.65
N PRO A 181 -18.09 -15.40 -25.15
CA PRO A 181 -16.90 -16.17 -25.49
C PRO A 181 -15.95 -15.39 -26.40
N PRO A 182 -14.63 -15.56 -26.22
CA PRO A 182 -13.64 -14.79 -26.96
C PRO A 182 -13.83 -14.99 -28.47
N PRO A 183 -13.64 -13.93 -29.29
CA PRO A 183 -13.69 -14.09 -30.74
C PRO A 183 -12.65 -15.13 -31.16
N SER A 184 -13.08 -16.08 -32.00
CA SER A 184 -12.23 -17.12 -32.56
C SER A 184 -11.02 -16.49 -33.23
N ARG A 185 -9.85 -17.11 -33.01
CA ARG A 185 -8.61 -16.74 -33.68
C ARG A 185 -8.78 -17.02 -35.17
N HIS A 186 -9.18 -16.02 -35.95
CA HIS A 186 -9.05 -16.11 -37.40
C HIS A 186 -7.56 -16.08 -37.68
N LEU A 187 -7.04 -17.24 -38.07
CA LEU A 187 -5.70 -17.31 -38.60
C LEU A 187 -5.69 -16.54 -39.92
N PRO A 188 -4.59 -15.88 -40.29
CA PRO A 188 -4.49 -15.28 -41.61
C PRO A 188 -4.76 -16.36 -42.68
N PRO A 189 -5.42 -16.04 -43.81
CA PRO A 189 -5.82 -17.02 -44.82
C PRO A 189 -4.68 -17.86 -45.40
N SER A 190 -3.44 -17.43 -45.21
CA SER A 190 -2.22 -18.15 -45.58
C SER A 190 -1.89 -19.31 -44.64
N VAL A 191 -2.30 -19.25 -43.37
CA VAL A 191 -2.04 -20.28 -42.35
C VAL A 191 -3.18 -21.30 -42.31
N GLU A 192 -4.43 -20.89 -42.57
CA GLU A 192 -5.55 -21.85 -42.79
C GLU A 192 -5.25 -22.77 -43.98
N ARG A 193 -4.74 -22.21 -45.09
CA ARG A 193 -4.35 -23.01 -46.27
C ARG A 193 -3.23 -24.02 -46.01
N LEU A 194 -2.32 -23.74 -45.08
CA LEU A 194 -1.23 -24.67 -44.73
C LEU A 194 -1.69 -25.80 -43.81
N LEU A 195 -2.85 -25.67 -43.17
CA LEU A 195 -3.43 -26.68 -42.28
C LEU A 195 -4.51 -27.53 -42.98
N GLU A 196 -4.97 -27.09 -44.15
CA GLU A 196 -5.97 -27.78 -44.98
C GLU A 196 -5.36 -28.65 -46.10
N GLU A 197 -4.05 -28.58 -46.34
CA GLU A 197 -3.37 -29.50 -47.26
C GLU A 197 -2.90 -30.76 -46.51
N PRO A 198 -3.43 -31.96 -46.85
CA PRO A 198 -3.08 -33.23 -46.22
C PRO A 198 -1.70 -33.77 -46.63
#